data_AF-A0A9W4U331-F1
#
_entry.id   AF-A0A9W4U331-F1
#
_cell.length_a   1.000
_cell.length_b   1.000
_cell.length_c   1.000
_cell.angle_alpha   90.00
_cell.angle_beta   90.00
_cell.angle_gamma   90.00
#
_symmetry.space_group_name_H-M   'P 1'
#
loop_
_entity.id
_entity.type
_entity.pdbx_description
1 polymer ?
#
loop_
_entity_poly.entity_id
_entity_poly.type
_entity_poly.pdbx_seq_one_letter_code
_entity_poly.pdbx_strand_id
1 'polypeptide(L)'
;MNRHQLNEEIVDTLSRLTNIGYGSNDDLIDDLIDLTKDGVSEKTIMVILDLIFDTTSSSIKLEDKINLLENCLKPNENLSSDVFFKVNSTIGISQIYYKNNQKFQNKKLPQQFQLQVLDWVIDNFDFFKPSIIKSGSFALTILIKHLSFEFARFQISKIIILTLSDNDKIITSFRNKEVFYKIEILQSWHIKQVVELFIKFPLDIYLRELLSFFKFIKPELDYIIYSKEYYKTLNRLGNGLKHVYGWDDEFQNDRIKRSRPNRVTSRDLGNTSDGSLLIQNLVNRSRSDKLNPYLVFRSSLKDVKKTKVLILLILSNANFKAKLNKYIEVNLENSSINEPDETEKFTNQLEYLLEVIQNSYIMDAVNSLWRNKFLNVDTSNSNSPHKAFYLNADFLNQVKSIYIFDNNEYLNFEKLGEVFINPSLSCLSTKLIRKFEDAKIATITMRLEGPPSKAKIESIFNNKDDSEVKWLNLNYDGLKLKVLQEIDLFGFHGLGNLLFTSLKTLSGKRVVGGDQQVKKIQNMLRSNK
;
A
#
# COMPACT_ATOMS: atom_id res chain seq x y z
N MET A 1 -59.43 -4.58 -1.05
CA MET A 1 -59.37 -5.02 -2.46
C MET A 1 -58.27 -6.08 -2.60
N ASN A 2 -58.45 -7.13 -3.40
CA ASN A 2 -57.44 -8.19 -3.52
C ASN A 2 -56.24 -7.65 -4.32
N ARG A 3 -54.98 -7.92 -3.93
CA ARG A 3 -53.79 -7.30 -4.55
C ARG A 3 -53.66 -7.56 -6.06
N HIS A 4 -54.18 -8.68 -6.54
CA HIS A 4 -54.24 -8.98 -7.97
C HIS A 4 -55.23 -8.08 -8.71
N GLN A 5 -56.40 -7.79 -8.11
CA GLN A 5 -57.41 -6.90 -8.69
C GLN A 5 -56.90 -5.45 -8.75
N LEU A 6 -56.10 -5.01 -7.76
CA LEU A 6 -55.49 -3.67 -7.75
C LEU A 6 -54.45 -3.51 -8.88
N ASN A 7 -53.61 -4.52 -9.11
CA ASN A 7 -52.66 -4.47 -10.22
C ASN A 7 -53.34 -4.52 -11.60
N GLU A 8 -54.44 -5.27 -11.74
CA GLU A 8 -55.23 -5.30 -12.98
C GLU A 8 -55.91 -3.95 -13.25
N GLU A 9 -56.43 -3.29 -12.22
CA GLU A 9 -57.05 -1.96 -12.34
C GLU A 9 -56.02 -0.87 -12.68
N ILE A 10 -54.81 -0.94 -12.12
CA ILE A 10 -53.69 -0.05 -12.48
C ILE A 10 -53.26 -0.27 -13.94
N VAL A 11 -53.18 -1.52 -14.40
CA VAL A 11 -52.81 -1.81 -15.80
C VAL A 11 -53.91 -1.38 -16.77
N ASP A 12 -55.19 -1.55 -16.41
CA ASP A 12 -56.31 -1.10 -17.22
C ASP A 12 -56.35 0.43 -17.33
N THR A 13 -56.16 1.15 -16.22
CA THR A 13 -56.07 2.64 -16.21
C THR A 13 -54.86 3.16 -16.99
N LEU A 14 -53.70 2.51 -16.91
CA LEU A 14 -52.53 2.82 -17.75
C LEU A 14 -52.81 2.58 -19.25
N SER A 15 -53.54 1.51 -19.59
CA SER A 15 -53.92 1.25 -20.98
C SER A 15 -54.92 2.30 -21.53
N ARG A 16 -55.81 2.81 -20.67
CA ARG A 16 -56.73 3.91 -21.02
C ARG A 16 -55.96 5.21 -21.26
N LEU A 17 -54.96 5.53 -20.44
CA LEU A 17 -54.06 6.67 -20.65
C LEU A 17 -53.34 6.62 -22.00
N THR A 18 -52.91 5.44 -22.46
CA THR A 18 -52.29 5.30 -23.79
C THR A 18 -53.26 5.53 -24.95
N ASN A 19 -54.54 5.24 -24.76
CA ASN A 19 -55.56 5.28 -25.80
C ASN A 19 -56.26 6.64 -25.94
N ILE A 20 -56.26 7.47 -24.90
CA ILE A 20 -56.99 8.74 -24.85
C ILE A 20 -56.28 9.89 -25.60
N GLY A 21 -54.98 9.79 -25.84
CA GLY A 21 -54.22 10.80 -26.59
C GLY A 21 -54.17 12.17 -25.89
N TYR A 22 -54.00 13.26 -26.64
CA TYR A 22 -53.78 14.65 -26.18
C TYR A 22 -55.00 15.31 -25.47
N GLY A 23 -55.76 14.57 -24.66
CA GLY A 23 -56.81 15.10 -23.76
C GLY A 23 -56.26 15.59 -22.41
N SER A 24 -57.12 16.16 -21.55
CA SER A 24 -56.79 16.33 -20.12
C SER A 24 -56.83 14.94 -19.49
N ASN A 25 -55.68 14.48 -19.02
CA ASN A 25 -55.48 13.18 -18.38
C ASN A 25 -55.50 13.30 -16.84
N ASP A 26 -55.86 14.48 -16.33
CA ASP A 26 -55.67 14.86 -14.92
C ASP A 26 -56.44 13.93 -13.99
N ASP A 27 -57.72 13.64 -14.30
CA ASP A 27 -58.56 12.73 -13.51
C ASP A 27 -57.99 11.29 -13.44
N LEU A 28 -57.44 10.78 -14.55
CA LEU A 28 -56.87 9.43 -14.61
C LEU A 28 -55.51 9.33 -13.91
N ILE A 29 -54.75 10.42 -13.90
CA ILE A 29 -53.48 10.50 -13.17
C ILE A 29 -53.77 10.59 -11.67
N ASP A 30 -54.77 11.36 -11.24
CA ASP A 30 -55.19 11.43 -9.85
C ASP A 30 -55.71 10.08 -9.34
N ASP A 31 -56.52 9.38 -10.14
CA ASP A 31 -56.97 8.01 -9.84
C ASP A 31 -55.76 7.06 -9.69
N LEU A 32 -54.75 7.16 -10.56
CA LEU A 32 -53.53 6.36 -10.46
C LEU A 32 -52.69 6.70 -9.23
N ILE A 33 -52.58 7.96 -8.86
CA ILE A 33 -51.87 8.39 -7.65
C ILE A 33 -52.55 7.74 -6.44
N ASP A 34 -53.88 7.77 -6.39
CA ASP A 34 -54.65 7.18 -5.31
C ASP A 34 -54.52 5.66 -5.24
N LEU A 35 -54.52 4.97 -6.39
CA LEU A 35 -54.32 3.53 -6.48
C LEU A 35 -52.90 3.08 -6.12
N THR A 36 -51.90 3.98 -6.24
CA THR A 36 -50.47 3.69 -6.00
C THR A 36 -49.95 4.17 -4.64
N LYS A 37 -50.81 4.77 -3.79
CA LYS A 37 -50.45 5.30 -2.47
C LYS A 37 -49.70 4.31 -1.56
N ASP A 38 -50.10 3.03 -1.59
CA ASP A 38 -49.54 1.97 -0.74
C ASP A 38 -48.31 1.27 -1.35
N GLY A 39 -47.81 1.78 -2.48
CA GLY A 39 -46.68 1.24 -3.21
C GLY A 39 -47.06 0.17 -4.24
N VAL A 40 -46.15 -0.05 -5.18
CA VAL A 40 -46.41 -0.71 -6.47
C VAL A 40 -45.45 -1.89 -6.66
N SER A 41 -45.98 -2.98 -7.22
CA SER A 41 -45.18 -4.19 -7.50
C SER A 41 -44.18 -3.97 -8.65
N GLU A 42 -43.10 -4.75 -8.69
CA GLU A 42 -42.07 -4.67 -9.75
C GLU A 42 -42.65 -4.77 -11.17
N LYS A 43 -43.65 -5.65 -11.39
CA LYS A 43 -44.28 -5.83 -12.70
C LYS A 43 -44.98 -4.54 -13.15
N THR A 44 -45.71 -3.91 -12.25
CA THR A 44 -46.43 -2.67 -12.52
C THR A 44 -45.46 -1.51 -12.70
N ILE A 45 -44.36 -1.46 -11.92
CA ILE A 45 -43.26 -0.50 -12.13
C ILE A 45 -42.68 -0.64 -13.54
N MET A 46 -42.42 -1.86 -14.00
CA MET A 46 -41.89 -2.08 -15.35
C MET A 46 -42.82 -1.54 -16.44
N VAL A 47 -44.13 -1.71 -16.29
CA VAL A 47 -45.16 -1.18 -17.22
C VAL A 47 -45.17 0.35 -17.21
N ILE A 48 -45.16 0.96 -16.02
CA ILE A 48 -45.11 2.42 -15.87
C ILE A 48 -43.81 2.97 -16.48
N LEU A 49 -42.68 2.30 -16.28
CA LEU A 49 -41.40 2.71 -16.88
C LEU A 49 -41.40 2.56 -18.41
N ASP A 50 -42.05 1.54 -18.99
CA ASP A 50 -42.20 1.46 -20.46
C ASP A 50 -42.97 2.65 -21.00
N LEU A 51 -44.04 3.04 -20.31
CA LEU A 51 -44.87 4.18 -20.69
C LEU A 51 -44.11 5.52 -20.60
N ILE A 52 -43.39 5.70 -19.49
CA ILE A 52 -42.59 6.92 -19.25
C ILE A 52 -41.45 7.01 -20.27
N PHE A 53 -40.76 5.90 -20.54
CA PHE A 53 -39.58 5.85 -21.41
C PHE A 53 -39.90 5.75 -22.89
N ASP A 54 -41.15 5.56 -23.28
CA ASP A 54 -41.53 5.59 -24.70
C ASP A 54 -41.24 6.98 -25.29
N THR A 55 -40.34 7.00 -26.27
CA THR A 55 -39.92 8.19 -27.03
C THR A 55 -40.50 8.21 -28.44
N THR A 56 -41.22 7.15 -28.82
CA THR A 56 -41.76 6.92 -30.17
C THR A 56 -43.23 7.33 -30.27
N SER A 57 -44.02 7.08 -29.23
CA SER A 57 -45.39 7.58 -29.13
C SER A 57 -45.41 8.87 -28.29
N SER A 58 -45.86 9.97 -28.89
CA SER A 58 -46.03 11.26 -28.20
C SER A 58 -47.37 11.34 -27.46
N SER A 59 -47.88 10.21 -26.94
CA SER A 59 -49.24 10.13 -26.40
C SER A 59 -49.40 10.84 -25.06
N ILE A 60 -48.31 10.97 -24.29
CA ILE A 60 -48.32 11.54 -22.93
C ILE A 60 -47.36 12.73 -22.84
N LYS A 61 -47.82 13.82 -22.21
CA LYS A 61 -47.03 15.05 -22.02
C LYS A 61 -45.88 14.81 -21.03
N LEU A 62 -44.85 15.64 -21.11
CA LEU A 62 -43.70 15.53 -20.19
C LEU A 62 -44.12 15.79 -18.73
N GLU A 63 -45.05 16.71 -18.50
CA GLU A 63 -45.60 17.04 -17.17
C GLU A 63 -46.27 15.80 -16.53
N ASP A 64 -47.13 15.12 -17.28
CA ASP A 64 -47.77 13.87 -16.85
C ASP A 64 -46.74 12.77 -16.55
N LYS A 65 -45.67 12.65 -17.36
CA LYS A 65 -44.57 11.70 -17.12
C LYS A 65 -43.81 12.02 -15.83
N ILE A 66 -43.64 13.29 -15.49
CA ILE A 66 -43.03 13.74 -14.24
C ILE A 66 -43.94 13.40 -13.06
N ASN A 67 -45.24 13.68 -13.16
CA ASN A 67 -46.21 13.34 -12.13
C ASN A 67 -46.25 11.83 -11.84
N LEU A 68 -46.20 10.99 -12.88
CA LEU A 68 -46.13 9.53 -12.74
C LEU A 68 -44.83 9.07 -12.06
N LEU A 69 -43.70 9.72 -12.36
CA LEU A 69 -42.40 9.42 -11.74
C LEU A 69 -42.37 9.78 -10.25
N GLU A 70 -42.85 10.96 -9.89
CA GLU A 70 -42.75 11.48 -8.52
C GLU A 70 -43.80 10.84 -7.59
N ASN A 71 -45.02 10.63 -8.06
CA ASN A 71 -46.13 10.24 -7.20
C ASN A 71 -46.49 8.76 -7.27
N CYS A 72 -46.32 8.10 -8.42
CA CYS A 72 -46.82 6.74 -8.66
C CYS A 72 -45.75 5.65 -8.57
N LEU A 73 -44.48 5.98 -8.81
CA LEU A 73 -43.37 5.01 -8.83
C LEU A 73 -42.80 4.74 -7.41
N LYS A 74 -43.63 4.27 -6.48
CA LYS A 74 -43.20 3.92 -5.11
C LYS A 74 -43.04 2.40 -4.98
N PRO A 75 -41.82 1.84 -4.87
CA PRO A 75 -41.64 0.41 -4.72
C PRO A 75 -42.12 -0.09 -3.35
N ASN A 76 -42.75 -1.26 -3.34
CA ASN A 76 -43.15 -1.95 -2.10
C ASN A 76 -42.24 -3.16 -1.76
N GLU A 77 -41.43 -3.61 -2.72
CA GLU A 77 -40.56 -4.77 -2.63
C GLU A 77 -39.18 -4.45 -3.22
N ASN A 78 -38.18 -5.28 -2.90
CA ASN A 78 -36.85 -5.15 -3.49
C ASN A 78 -36.93 -5.29 -5.02
N LEU A 79 -36.29 -4.38 -5.73
CA LEU A 79 -36.34 -4.34 -7.19
C LEU A 79 -35.22 -5.18 -7.79
N SER A 80 -35.51 -5.91 -8.86
CA SER A 80 -34.51 -6.66 -9.61
C SER A 80 -33.47 -5.75 -10.30
N SER A 81 -32.36 -6.36 -10.73
CA SER A 81 -31.35 -5.68 -11.54
C SER A 81 -31.89 -5.23 -12.90
N ASP A 82 -32.97 -5.84 -13.39
CA ASP A 82 -33.54 -5.54 -14.71
C ASP A 82 -34.19 -4.16 -14.71
N VAL A 83 -34.90 -3.80 -13.63
CA VAL A 83 -35.45 -2.44 -13.44
C VAL A 83 -34.32 -1.41 -13.45
N PHE A 84 -33.23 -1.69 -12.73
CA PHE A 84 -32.05 -0.82 -12.68
C PHE A 84 -31.39 -0.67 -14.06
N PHE A 85 -31.23 -1.75 -14.83
CA PHE A 85 -30.65 -1.67 -16.17
C PHE A 85 -31.56 -1.00 -17.18
N LYS A 86 -32.88 -1.14 -17.03
CA LYS A 86 -33.87 -0.40 -17.83
C LYS A 86 -33.73 1.10 -17.61
N VAL A 87 -33.68 1.54 -16.35
CA VAL A 87 -33.42 2.95 -16.02
C VAL A 87 -32.09 3.41 -16.60
N ASN A 88 -31.01 2.64 -16.40
CA ASN A 88 -29.69 2.98 -16.95
C ASN A 88 -29.68 3.09 -18.48
N SER A 89 -30.48 2.29 -19.17
CA SER A 89 -30.56 2.33 -20.65
C SER A 89 -31.08 3.67 -21.18
N THR A 90 -31.80 4.44 -20.36
CA THR A 90 -32.35 5.75 -20.75
C THR A 90 -31.31 6.87 -20.69
N ILE A 91 -30.23 6.68 -19.93
CA ILE A 91 -29.21 7.69 -19.70
C ILE A 91 -28.35 7.84 -20.96
N GLY A 92 -28.15 9.08 -21.39
CA GLY A 92 -27.22 9.44 -22.45
C GLY A 92 -27.79 10.41 -23.46
N ILE A 93 -27.08 10.56 -24.58
CA ILE A 93 -27.43 11.48 -25.66
C ILE A 93 -28.05 10.74 -26.85
N SER A 94 -28.95 11.41 -27.56
CA SER A 94 -29.53 10.88 -28.79
C SER A 94 -28.43 10.70 -29.84
N GLN A 95 -28.28 9.49 -30.36
CA GLN A 95 -27.24 9.16 -31.34
C GLN A 95 -27.86 8.84 -32.69
N ILE A 96 -27.16 9.27 -33.74
CA ILE A 96 -27.51 8.94 -35.12
C ILE A 96 -26.63 7.78 -35.53
N TYR A 97 -27.25 6.69 -36.00
CA TYR A 97 -26.52 5.54 -36.53
C TYR A 97 -27.03 5.18 -37.92
N TYR A 98 -26.14 4.59 -38.72
CA TYR A 98 -26.46 4.15 -40.06
C TYR A 98 -26.64 2.63 -40.06
N LYS A 99 -27.82 2.16 -40.48
CA LYS A 99 -28.08 0.73 -40.69
C LYS A 99 -28.57 0.57 -42.13
N ASN A 100 -27.89 -0.27 -42.92
CA ASN A 100 -28.20 -0.48 -44.34
C ASN A 100 -28.27 0.83 -45.15
N ASN A 101 -27.29 1.73 -44.97
CA ASN A 101 -27.23 3.07 -45.58
C ASN A 101 -28.42 4.00 -45.24
N GLN A 102 -29.30 3.62 -44.31
CA GLN A 102 -30.37 4.46 -43.80
C GLN A 102 -29.99 5.06 -42.45
N LYS A 103 -30.28 6.35 -42.29
CA LYS A 103 -30.00 7.13 -41.09
C LYS A 103 -31.12 6.92 -40.07
N PHE A 104 -30.81 6.27 -38.96
CA PHE A 104 -31.71 6.12 -37.82
C PHE A 104 -31.26 7.03 -36.68
N GLN A 105 -32.22 7.59 -35.95
CA GLN A 105 -31.96 8.37 -34.75
C GLN A 105 -32.49 7.61 -33.55
N ASN A 106 -31.60 7.20 -32.65
CA ASN A 106 -31.98 6.69 -31.35
C ASN A 106 -32.28 7.89 -30.45
N LYS A 107 -33.57 8.22 -30.29
CA LYS A 107 -34.00 9.34 -29.45
C LYS A 107 -33.88 8.96 -27.98
N LYS A 108 -33.26 9.86 -27.19
CA LYS A 108 -33.20 9.79 -25.73
C LYS A 108 -34.15 10.80 -25.12
N LEU A 109 -34.52 10.55 -23.85
CA LEU A 109 -35.34 11.46 -23.06
C LEU A 109 -34.61 12.80 -22.83
N PRO A 110 -35.33 13.90 -22.54
CA PRO A 110 -34.70 15.17 -22.16
C PRO A 110 -33.75 15.00 -20.97
N GLN A 111 -32.63 15.74 -20.96
CA GLN A 111 -31.61 15.61 -19.91
C GLN A 111 -32.18 15.87 -18.50
N GLN A 112 -33.03 16.89 -18.33
CA GLN A 112 -33.67 17.18 -17.05
C GLN A 112 -34.50 15.99 -16.53
N PHE A 113 -35.23 15.33 -17.44
CA PHE A 113 -36.01 14.15 -17.09
C PHE A 113 -35.13 12.94 -16.74
N GLN A 114 -34.03 12.74 -17.47
CA GLN A 114 -33.04 11.71 -17.11
C GLN A 114 -32.45 11.93 -15.70
N LEU A 115 -32.25 13.18 -15.29
CA LEU A 115 -31.77 13.53 -13.95
C LEU A 115 -32.82 13.21 -12.89
N GLN A 116 -34.09 13.55 -13.11
CA GLN A 116 -35.18 13.18 -12.19
C GLN A 116 -35.31 11.66 -12.03
N VAL A 117 -35.16 10.91 -13.12
CA VAL A 117 -35.15 9.43 -13.08
C VAL A 117 -33.97 8.91 -12.24
N LEU A 118 -32.79 9.54 -12.36
CA LEU A 118 -31.63 9.19 -11.54
C LEU A 118 -31.82 9.55 -10.06
N ASP A 119 -32.42 10.70 -9.78
CA ASP A 119 -32.76 11.12 -8.41
C ASP A 119 -33.77 10.15 -7.79
N TRP A 120 -34.77 9.69 -8.56
CA TRP A 120 -35.69 8.63 -8.13
C TRP A 120 -34.96 7.32 -7.75
N VAL A 121 -33.93 6.91 -8.52
CA VAL A 121 -33.11 5.73 -8.16
C VAL A 121 -32.34 5.97 -6.86
N ILE A 122 -31.85 7.19 -6.64
CA ILE A 122 -31.12 7.55 -5.42
C ILE A 122 -32.06 7.51 -4.21
N ASP A 123 -33.26 8.07 -4.32
CA ASP A 123 -34.24 8.15 -3.24
C ASP A 123 -34.78 6.76 -2.86
N ASN A 124 -34.83 5.83 -3.83
CA ASN A 124 -35.26 4.45 -3.65
C ASN A 124 -34.11 3.45 -3.63
N PHE A 125 -32.88 3.89 -3.36
CA PHE A 125 -31.67 3.05 -3.50
C PHE A 125 -31.71 1.79 -2.62
N ASP A 126 -32.33 1.87 -1.44
CA ASP A 126 -32.46 0.73 -0.52
C ASP A 126 -33.19 -0.46 -1.14
N PHE A 127 -34.17 -0.22 -2.02
CA PHE A 127 -34.89 -1.28 -2.74
C PHE A 127 -34.04 -1.91 -3.86
N PHE A 128 -33.11 -1.15 -4.44
CA PHE A 128 -32.21 -1.63 -5.50
C PHE A 128 -30.94 -2.31 -4.96
N LYS A 129 -30.51 -1.91 -3.77
CA LYS A 129 -29.22 -2.28 -3.16
C LYS A 129 -28.91 -3.77 -3.21
N PRO A 130 -29.79 -4.70 -2.78
CA PRO A 130 -29.49 -6.14 -2.82
C PRO A 130 -29.21 -6.66 -4.24
N SER A 131 -29.92 -6.14 -5.24
CA SER A 131 -29.84 -6.59 -6.63
C SER A 131 -28.64 -5.99 -7.37
N ILE A 132 -28.29 -4.73 -7.06
CA ILE A 132 -27.08 -4.08 -7.59
C ILE A 132 -25.82 -4.78 -7.06
N ILE A 133 -25.77 -5.07 -5.75
CA ILE A 133 -24.64 -5.78 -5.14
C ILE A 133 -24.49 -7.19 -5.73
N LYS A 134 -25.60 -7.93 -5.92
CA LYS A 134 -25.58 -9.25 -6.59
C LYS A 134 -25.06 -9.19 -8.02
N SER A 135 -25.38 -8.10 -8.74
CA SER A 135 -24.89 -7.85 -10.11
C SER A 135 -23.39 -7.52 -10.15
N GLY A 136 -22.78 -7.24 -9.00
CA GLY A 136 -21.34 -7.10 -8.81
C GLY A 136 -20.67 -6.02 -9.64
N SER A 137 -19.53 -6.34 -10.23
CA SER A 137 -18.72 -5.37 -10.98
C SER A 137 -19.40 -4.89 -12.27
N PHE A 138 -20.41 -5.60 -12.79
CA PHE A 138 -21.08 -5.25 -14.03
C PHE A 138 -21.91 -3.95 -13.89
N ALA A 139 -22.74 -3.85 -12.85
CA ALA A 139 -23.52 -2.65 -12.57
C ALA A 139 -22.60 -1.43 -12.36
N LEU A 140 -21.51 -1.61 -11.60
CA LEU A 140 -20.52 -0.56 -11.40
C LEU A 140 -19.80 -0.15 -12.70
N THR A 141 -19.52 -1.11 -13.59
CA THR A 141 -18.89 -0.81 -14.90
C THR A 141 -19.79 0.10 -15.74
N ILE A 142 -21.10 -0.14 -15.75
CA ILE A 142 -22.05 0.69 -16.49
C ILE A 142 -22.11 2.10 -15.91
N LEU A 143 -22.24 2.21 -14.57
CA LEU A 143 -22.26 3.51 -13.89
C LEU A 143 -20.99 4.32 -14.19
N ILE A 144 -19.81 3.69 -14.14
CA ILE A 144 -18.54 4.38 -14.45
C ILE A 144 -18.49 4.82 -15.91
N LYS A 145 -19.01 4.04 -16.85
CA LYS A 145 -19.12 4.48 -18.25
C LYS A 145 -20.03 5.69 -18.40
N HIS A 146 -21.12 5.74 -17.64
CA HIS A 146 -22.05 6.88 -17.66
C HIS A 146 -21.44 8.17 -17.07
N LEU A 147 -20.35 8.11 -16.29
CA LEU A 147 -19.61 9.31 -15.85
C LEU A 147 -19.06 10.14 -17.03
N SER A 148 -18.94 9.54 -18.22
CA SER A 148 -18.60 10.30 -19.43
C SER A 148 -19.63 11.40 -19.75
N PHE A 149 -20.88 11.23 -19.34
CA PHE A 149 -21.94 12.23 -19.50
C PHE A 149 -21.89 13.28 -18.38
N GLU A 150 -21.40 14.47 -18.70
CA GLU A 150 -21.19 15.57 -17.75
C GLU A 150 -22.43 15.93 -16.93
N PHE A 151 -23.59 16.05 -17.59
CA PHE A 151 -24.84 16.45 -16.94
C PHE A 151 -25.28 15.49 -15.82
N ALA A 152 -24.92 14.21 -15.88
CA ALA A 152 -25.34 13.17 -14.93
C ALA A 152 -24.25 12.78 -13.92
N ARG A 153 -23.04 13.38 -13.99
CA ARG A 153 -21.91 13.00 -13.12
C ARG A 153 -22.22 13.13 -11.63
N PHE A 154 -23.04 14.11 -11.25
CA PHE A 154 -23.44 14.30 -9.86
C PHE A 154 -24.21 13.09 -9.32
N GLN A 155 -25.32 12.73 -9.96
CA GLN A 155 -26.18 11.62 -9.54
C GLN A 155 -25.47 10.27 -9.66
N ILE A 156 -24.76 10.04 -10.77
CA ILE A 156 -24.06 8.78 -10.99
C ILE A 156 -22.97 8.57 -9.94
N SER A 157 -22.19 9.61 -9.61
CA SER A 157 -21.16 9.50 -8.56
C SER A 157 -21.80 9.20 -7.20
N LYS A 158 -22.96 9.79 -6.89
CA LYS A 158 -23.73 9.48 -5.67
C LYS A 158 -24.16 8.00 -5.64
N ILE A 159 -24.71 7.47 -6.73
CA ILE A 159 -25.11 6.05 -6.84
C ILE A 159 -23.88 5.13 -6.67
N ILE A 160 -22.73 5.48 -7.27
CA ILE A 160 -21.49 4.72 -7.10
C ILE A 160 -21.05 4.72 -5.63
N ILE A 161 -21.09 5.88 -4.97
CA ILE A 161 -20.74 6.02 -3.55
C ILE A 161 -21.66 5.18 -2.68
N LEU A 162 -22.97 5.25 -2.86
CA LEU A 162 -23.95 4.44 -2.14
C LEU A 162 -23.69 2.94 -2.35
N THR A 163 -23.46 2.51 -3.59
CA THR A 163 -23.17 1.10 -3.93
C THR A 163 -21.91 0.58 -3.25
N LEU A 164 -20.89 1.41 -3.10
CA LEU A 164 -19.59 1.02 -2.54
C LEU A 164 -19.43 1.32 -1.05
N SER A 165 -20.43 1.98 -0.44
CA SER A 165 -20.41 2.36 0.97
C SER A 165 -20.63 1.15 1.89
N ASP A 166 -21.43 0.18 1.47
CA ASP A 166 -21.80 -0.99 2.28
C ASP A 166 -20.68 -2.03 2.47
N ASN A 167 -20.76 -2.78 3.58
CA ASN A 167 -19.72 -3.74 3.98
C ASN A 167 -19.66 -5.02 3.12
N ASP A 168 -20.70 -5.32 2.33
CA ASP A 168 -20.79 -6.50 1.46
C ASP A 168 -20.05 -6.29 0.12
N LYS A 169 -18.78 -5.87 0.21
CA LYS A 169 -17.95 -5.50 -0.95
C LYS A 169 -17.38 -6.70 -1.70
N ILE A 170 -17.65 -7.91 -1.22
CA ILE A 170 -16.99 -9.13 -1.64
C ILE A 170 -18.04 -10.16 -2.07
N ILE A 171 -18.06 -10.44 -3.37
CA ILE A 171 -18.84 -11.54 -3.92
C ILE A 171 -17.98 -12.79 -3.87
N THR A 172 -18.48 -13.83 -3.20
CA THR A 172 -17.85 -15.15 -3.24
C THR A 172 -18.28 -15.87 -4.51
N SER A 173 -17.35 -16.03 -5.45
CA SER A 173 -17.57 -16.81 -6.68
C SER A 173 -16.94 -18.20 -6.55
N PHE A 174 -17.64 -19.20 -7.07
CA PHE A 174 -17.22 -20.60 -7.09
C PHE A 174 -16.69 -20.93 -8.48
N ARG A 175 -15.39 -21.22 -8.58
CA ARG A 175 -14.81 -21.75 -9.83
C ARG A 175 -14.83 -23.28 -9.85
N ASN A 176 -14.80 -23.91 -8.67
CA ASN A 176 -14.98 -25.34 -8.37
C ASN A 176 -15.50 -25.48 -6.92
N LYS A 177 -16.08 -26.63 -6.56
CA LYS A 177 -16.69 -26.89 -5.22
C LYS A 177 -15.74 -26.65 -4.02
N GLU A 178 -14.44 -26.50 -4.24
CA GLU A 178 -13.41 -26.41 -3.19
C GLU A 178 -12.68 -25.06 -3.09
N VAL A 179 -12.82 -24.15 -4.06
CA VAL A 179 -12.07 -22.88 -4.09
C VAL A 179 -12.99 -21.67 -4.17
N PHE A 180 -13.01 -20.89 -3.09
CA PHE A 180 -13.74 -19.63 -2.98
C PHE A 180 -12.87 -18.46 -3.45
N TYR A 181 -13.34 -17.69 -4.45
CA TYR A 181 -12.73 -16.41 -4.79
C TYR A 181 -13.55 -15.27 -4.22
N LYS A 182 -12.87 -14.37 -3.51
CA LYS A 182 -13.42 -13.10 -3.03
C LYS A 182 -13.23 -12.05 -4.12
N ILE A 183 -14.30 -11.71 -4.84
CA ILE A 183 -14.29 -10.69 -5.89
C ILE A 183 -14.73 -9.37 -5.28
N GLU A 184 -13.83 -8.39 -5.25
CA GLU A 184 -14.19 -7.02 -4.87
C GLU A 184 -15.03 -6.36 -5.98
N ILE A 185 -16.08 -5.62 -5.60
CA ILE A 185 -16.92 -4.90 -6.57
C ILE A 185 -16.08 -3.82 -7.30
N LEU A 186 -15.24 -3.09 -6.57
CA LEU A 186 -14.35 -2.06 -7.11
C LEU A 186 -13.05 -2.68 -7.66
N GLN A 187 -12.91 -2.70 -8.99
CA GLN A 187 -11.76 -3.25 -9.71
C GLN A 187 -10.74 -2.18 -10.11
N SER A 188 -9.51 -2.58 -10.44
CA SER A 188 -8.45 -1.63 -10.82
C SER A 188 -8.77 -0.84 -12.11
N TRP A 189 -9.48 -1.44 -13.07
CA TRP A 189 -9.87 -0.75 -14.30
C TRP A 189 -10.94 0.33 -14.06
N HIS A 190 -11.78 0.17 -13.04
CA HIS A 190 -12.76 1.18 -12.63
C HIS A 190 -12.04 2.45 -12.20
N ILE A 191 -11.03 2.29 -11.33
CA ILE A 191 -10.19 3.39 -10.85
C ILE A 191 -9.46 4.04 -12.02
N LYS A 192 -8.90 3.25 -12.94
CA LYS A 192 -8.21 3.75 -14.13
C LYS A 192 -9.13 4.65 -14.98
N GLN A 193 -10.36 4.24 -15.27
CA GLN A 193 -11.29 5.02 -16.08
C GLN A 193 -11.64 6.36 -15.43
N VAL A 194 -11.88 6.38 -14.11
CA VAL A 194 -12.17 7.63 -13.39
C VAL A 194 -10.95 8.55 -13.37
N VAL A 195 -9.73 8.00 -13.21
CA VAL A 195 -8.48 8.78 -13.31
C VAL A 195 -8.31 9.37 -14.71
N GLU A 196 -8.52 8.59 -15.78
CA GLU A 196 -8.44 9.07 -17.16
C GLU A 196 -9.47 10.18 -17.44
N LEU A 197 -10.68 10.05 -16.88
CA LEU A 197 -11.71 11.06 -17.01
C LEU A 197 -11.38 12.33 -16.22
N PHE A 198 -10.84 12.20 -15.01
CA PHE A 198 -10.37 13.33 -14.21
C PHE A 198 -9.23 14.09 -14.88
N ILE A 199 -8.30 13.39 -15.56
CA ILE A 199 -7.23 14.04 -16.33
C ILE A 199 -7.82 14.90 -17.45
N LYS A 200 -8.92 14.46 -18.08
CA LYS A 200 -9.65 15.25 -19.10
C LYS A 200 -10.42 16.42 -18.49
N PHE A 201 -10.97 16.24 -17.29
CA PHE A 201 -11.81 17.22 -16.58
C PHE A 201 -11.31 17.48 -15.14
N PRO A 202 -10.14 18.13 -14.96
CA PRO A 202 -9.49 18.23 -13.64
C PRO A 202 -10.22 19.14 -12.65
N LEU A 203 -11.11 20.00 -13.13
CA LEU A 203 -11.93 20.90 -12.31
C LEU A 203 -13.25 20.26 -11.86
N ASP A 204 -13.57 19.06 -12.33
CA ASP A 204 -14.80 18.36 -11.96
C ASP A 204 -14.75 17.91 -10.49
N ILE A 205 -15.63 18.50 -9.69
CA ILE A 205 -15.69 18.29 -8.25
C ILE A 205 -16.16 16.86 -7.93
N TYR A 206 -17.07 16.30 -8.74
CA TYR A 206 -17.67 14.98 -8.51
C TYR A 206 -16.66 13.87 -8.77
N LEU A 207 -15.87 13.98 -9.84
CA LEU A 207 -14.78 13.03 -10.12
C LEU A 207 -13.69 13.09 -9.06
N ARG A 208 -13.32 14.29 -8.61
CA ARG A 208 -12.36 14.49 -7.53
C ARG A 208 -12.84 13.84 -6.22
N GLU A 209 -14.12 13.97 -5.92
CA GLU A 209 -14.72 13.36 -4.74
C GLU A 209 -14.78 11.84 -4.84
N LEU A 210 -15.13 11.30 -6.01
CA LEU A 210 -15.15 9.87 -6.25
C LEU A 210 -13.75 9.23 -6.08
N LEU A 211 -12.70 9.91 -6.56
CA LEU A 211 -11.32 9.49 -6.32
C LEU A 211 -10.95 9.58 -4.83
N SER A 212 -11.33 10.65 -4.15
CA SER A 212 -11.14 10.76 -2.69
C SER A 212 -11.82 9.59 -1.95
N PHE A 213 -13.03 9.24 -2.36
CA PHE A 213 -13.80 8.13 -1.80
C PHE A 213 -13.20 6.77 -2.12
N PHE A 214 -12.67 6.54 -3.33
CA PHE A 214 -11.93 5.30 -3.64
C PHE A 214 -10.72 5.13 -2.74
N LYS A 215 -10.02 6.22 -2.43
CA LYS A 215 -8.91 6.22 -1.47
C LYS A 215 -9.39 6.00 -0.03
N PHE A 216 -10.58 6.47 0.33
CA PHE A 216 -11.19 6.16 1.63
C PHE A 216 -11.52 4.67 1.77
N ILE A 217 -12.13 4.05 0.75
CA ILE A 217 -12.45 2.61 0.76
C ILE A 217 -11.19 1.75 0.69
N LYS A 218 -10.22 2.17 -0.13
CA LYS A 218 -8.92 1.50 -0.30
C LYS A 218 -7.79 2.46 0.12
N PRO A 219 -7.47 2.58 1.42
CA PRO A 219 -6.37 3.44 1.91
C PRO A 219 -5.00 3.11 1.29
N GLU A 220 -4.87 1.88 0.82
CA GLU A 220 -3.70 1.30 0.16
C GLU A 220 -3.50 1.81 -1.28
N LEU A 221 -4.52 2.44 -1.85
CA LEU A 221 -4.53 2.88 -3.24
C LEU A 221 -3.46 3.95 -3.48
N ASP A 222 -2.64 3.70 -4.50
CA ASP A 222 -1.63 4.63 -4.99
C ASP A 222 -1.90 5.00 -6.44
N TYR A 223 -2.22 6.28 -6.65
CA TYR A 223 -2.56 6.79 -7.98
C TYR A 223 -1.40 6.84 -8.96
N ILE A 224 -0.15 6.65 -8.51
CA ILE A 224 1.04 6.61 -9.38
C ILE A 224 0.96 5.51 -10.45
N ILE A 225 0.24 4.43 -10.15
CA ILE A 225 0.05 3.31 -11.08
C ILE A 225 -0.84 3.72 -12.26
N TYR A 226 -1.77 4.66 -12.04
CA TYR A 226 -2.78 5.07 -13.01
C TYR A 226 -2.43 6.36 -13.74
N SER A 227 -1.67 7.27 -13.11
CA SER A 227 -1.22 8.51 -13.72
C SER A 227 0.14 8.90 -13.17
N LYS A 228 1.19 8.88 -14.02
CA LYS A 228 2.52 9.36 -13.60
C LYS A 228 2.55 10.86 -13.38
N GLU A 229 1.75 11.64 -14.10
CA GLU A 229 1.83 13.11 -14.06
C GLU A 229 1.06 13.70 -12.87
N TYR A 230 -0.16 13.21 -12.60
CA TYR A 230 -1.09 13.82 -11.65
C TYR A 230 -1.13 13.13 -10.27
N TYR A 231 -0.34 12.08 -10.05
CA TYR A 231 -0.43 11.30 -8.81
C TYR A 231 -0.17 12.13 -7.54
N LYS A 232 0.67 13.18 -7.59
CA LYS A 232 0.93 14.04 -6.43
C LYS A 232 -0.37 14.69 -5.95
N THR A 233 -1.15 15.25 -6.87
CA THR A 233 -2.46 15.86 -6.59
C THR A 233 -3.46 14.81 -6.16
N LEU A 234 -3.56 13.70 -6.91
CA LEU A 234 -4.49 12.61 -6.64
C LEU A 234 -4.25 11.94 -5.28
N ASN A 235 -2.99 11.73 -4.88
CA ASN A 235 -2.65 11.16 -3.59
C ASN A 235 -2.81 12.14 -2.42
N ARG A 236 -3.00 13.44 -2.67
CA ARG A 236 -3.34 14.43 -1.63
C ARG A 236 -4.85 14.61 -1.45
N LEU A 237 -5.66 14.04 -2.34
CA LEU A 237 -7.12 14.02 -2.21
C LEU A 237 -7.52 13.28 -0.92
N GLY A 238 -8.27 13.96 -0.04
CA GLY A 238 -8.71 13.45 1.26
C GLY A 238 -8.27 14.27 2.48
N ASN A 239 -7.35 15.24 2.34
CA ASN A 239 -6.99 16.14 3.45
C ASN A 239 -7.79 17.47 3.35
N GLY A 240 -8.79 17.64 4.21
CA GLY A 240 -9.42 18.94 4.47
C GLY A 240 -10.40 19.44 3.41
N LEU A 241 -11.05 18.55 2.66
CA LEU A 241 -12.10 18.92 1.70
C LEU A 241 -13.46 18.90 2.39
N LYS A 242 -14.33 19.86 2.08
CA LYS A 242 -15.77 19.70 2.32
C LYS A 242 -16.29 18.69 1.28
N HIS A 243 -16.76 17.54 1.74
CA HIS A 243 -17.27 16.46 0.90
C HIS A 243 -18.67 16.84 0.39
N VAL A 244 -18.87 16.94 -0.93
CA VAL A 244 -20.15 17.36 -1.54
C VAL A 244 -21.26 16.35 -1.22
N TYR A 245 -20.91 15.07 -1.10
CA TYR A 245 -21.85 14.00 -0.77
C TYR A 245 -21.90 13.66 0.73
N GLY A 246 -21.10 14.31 1.59
CA GLY A 246 -21.21 14.17 3.06
C GLY A 246 -20.89 12.78 3.65
N TRP A 247 -20.31 11.86 2.87
CA TRP A 247 -20.04 10.48 3.33
C TRP A 247 -19.13 10.40 4.57
N ASP A 248 -18.26 11.38 4.79
CA ASP A 248 -17.38 11.40 5.96
C ASP A 248 -18.16 11.42 7.29
N ASP A 249 -19.29 12.12 7.38
CA ASP A 249 -20.06 12.25 8.63
C ASP A 249 -20.86 10.98 8.96
N GLU A 250 -21.39 10.29 7.94
CA GLU A 250 -22.06 9.00 8.09
C GLU A 250 -21.08 7.89 8.52
N PHE A 251 -19.89 7.85 7.93
CA PHE A 251 -18.88 6.84 8.26
C PHE A 251 -18.13 7.10 9.58
N GLN A 252 -17.96 8.35 10.02
CA GLN A 252 -17.35 8.64 11.32
C GLN A 252 -18.25 8.21 12.48
N ASN A 253 -19.56 8.38 12.38
CA ASN A 253 -20.50 7.88 13.39
C ASN A 253 -20.46 6.36 13.54
N ASP A 254 -20.26 5.63 12.44
CA ASP A 254 -20.16 4.18 12.43
C ASP A 254 -18.79 3.67 12.95
N ARG A 255 -17.72 4.45 12.79
CA ARG A 255 -16.41 4.19 13.42
C ARG A 255 -16.38 4.51 14.92
N ILE A 256 -17.04 5.57 15.37
CA ILE A 256 -17.10 5.96 16.80
C ILE A 256 -17.86 4.92 17.62
N LYS A 257 -18.91 4.29 17.06
CA LYS A 257 -19.56 3.12 17.69
C LYS A 257 -18.64 1.90 17.79
N ARG A 258 -17.68 1.75 16.88
CA ARG A 258 -16.72 0.63 16.81
C ARG A 258 -15.40 0.90 17.56
N SER A 259 -15.11 2.15 17.93
CA SER A 259 -13.87 2.55 18.61
C SER A 259 -13.99 2.66 20.13
N ARG A 260 -14.93 1.97 20.77
CA ARG A 260 -14.75 1.59 22.18
C ARG A 260 -13.81 0.39 22.19
N PRO A 261 -12.50 0.54 22.47
CA PRO A 261 -11.71 -0.62 22.82
C PRO A 261 -12.34 -1.20 24.09
N ASN A 262 -12.73 -2.47 24.06
CA ASN A 262 -12.83 -3.22 25.30
C ASN A 262 -11.50 -3.00 26.02
N ARG A 263 -11.58 -2.35 27.17
CA ARG A 263 -10.45 -2.04 28.02
C ARG A 263 -9.92 -3.41 28.48
N VAL A 264 -8.96 -3.98 27.75
CA VAL A 264 -8.21 -5.14 28.20
C VAL A 264 -7.42 -4.65 29.40
N THR A 265 -7.98 -4.87 30.58
CA THR A 265 -7.29 -4.70 31.84
C THR A 265 -6.09 -5.65 31.85
N SER A 266 -4.97 -5.16 32.37
CA SER A 266 -3.65 -5.80 32.44
C SER A 266 -3.58 -7.06 33.33
N ARG A 267 -4.63 -7.88 33.37
CA ARG A 267 -4.69 -9.17 34.07
C ARG A 267 -4.70 -10.39 33.15
N ASP A 268 -4.92 -10.22 31.84
CA ASP A 268 -5.06 -11.35 30.90
C ASP A 268 -3.77 -11.69 30.10
N LEU A 269 -2.60 -11.19 30.52
CA LEU A 269 -1.30 -11.52 29.91
C LEU A 269 -0.66 -12.80 30.47
N GLY A 270 -1.33 -13.50 31.38
CA GLY A 270 -0.94 -14.82 31.83
C GLY A 270 -1.82 -15.87 31.18
N ASN A 271 -1.25 -16.70 30.30
CA ASN A 271 -1.82 -17.93 29.74
C ASN A 271 -2.72 -17.79 28.51
N THR A 272 -2.13 -17.50 27.35
CA THR A 272 -2.59 -18.13 26.10
C THR A 272 -1.40 -18.58 25.27
N SER A 273 -1.28 -19.90 25.16
CA SER A 273 -0.30 -20.64 24.36
C SER A 273 -0.35 -20.29 22.87
N ASP A 274 0.74 -19.68 22.38
CA ASP A 274 1.58 -20.09 21.24
C ASP A 274 1.03 -20.42 19.83
N GLY A 275 -0.25 -20.14 19.51
CA GLY A 275 -0.75 -20.26 18.13
C GLY A 275 -1.19 -18.94 17.48
N SER A 276 -1.83 -18.07 18.27
CA SER A 276 -2.58 -16.90 17.76
C SER A 276 -1.67 -15.71 17.40
N LEU A 277 -0.59 -15.51 18.15
CA LEU A 277 0.40 -14.44 17.90
C LEU A 277 1.20 -14.66 16.61
N LEU A 278 1.54 -15.92 16.29
CA LEU A 278 2.22 -16.27 15.05
C LEU A 278 1.32 -16.01 13.83
N ILE A 279 0.03 -16.34 13.93
CA ILE A 279 -0.95 -16.05 12.87
C ILE A 279 -1.18 -14.55 12.72
N GLN A 280 -1.28 -13.78 13.82
CA GLN A 280 -1.35 -12.31 13.74
C GLN A 280 -0.09 -11.69 13.10
N ASN A 281 1.10 -12.20 13.41
CA ASN A 281 2.35 -11.72 12.81
C ASN A 281 2.52 -12.14 11.34
N LEU A 282 2.06 -13.32 10.94
CA LEU A 282 1.98 -13.76 9.54
C LEU A 282 0.96 -12.94 8.74
N VAL A 283 -0.19 -12.61 9.33
CA VAL A 283 -1.19 -11.70 8.75
C VAL A 283 -0.66 -10.26 8.66
N ASN A 284 0.23 -9.84 9.56
CA ASN A 284 0.89 -8.54 9.46
C ASN A 284 1.96 -8.49 8.36
N ARG A 285 2.63 -9.61 8.04
CA ARG A 285 3.52 -9.73 6.86
C ARG A 285 2.75 -9.52 5.55
N SER A 286 1.56 -10.09 5.39
CA SER A 286 0.71 -9.87 4.21
C SER A 286 0.08 -8.47 4.14
N ARG A 287 0.09 -7.71 5.25
CA ARG A 287 -0.28 -6.29 5.29
C ARG A 287 0.88 -5.34 4.92
N SER A 288 2.11 -5.82 4.80
CA SER A 288 3.22 -4.95 4.38
C SER A 288 3.11 -4.55 2.89
N ASP A 289 2.58 -5.43 2.04
CA ASP A 289 2.30 -5.15 0.61
C ASP A 289 1.23 -4.07 0.39
N LYS A 290 0.44 -3.84 1.43
CA LYS A 290 -0.74 -2.97 1.52
C LYS A 290 -0.42 -1.55 1.99
N LEU A 291 0.81 -1.33 2.47
CA LEU A 291 1.26 -0.01 2.91
C LEU A 291 1.52 0.87 1.68
N ASN A 292 1.02 2.12 1.73
CA ASN A 292 1.29 3.12 0.71
C ASN A 292 2.77 3.60 0.83
N PRO A 293 3.64 3.26 -0.14
CA PRO A 293 5.08 3.56 -0.03
C PRO A 293 5.37 5.06 -0.04
N TYR A 294 4.56 5.85 -0.76
CA TYR A 294 4.70 7.30 -0.82
C TYR A 294 4.51 7.95 0.56
N LEU A 295 3.46 7.57 1.29
CA LEU A 295 3.18 8.12 2.62
C LEU A 295 4.29 7.77 3.61
N VAL A 296 4.71 6.49 3.62
CA VAL A 296 5.78 6.02 4.51
C VAL A 296 7.08 6.76 4.18
N PHE A 297 7.49 6.79 2.91
CA PHE A 297 8.71 7.46 2.48
C PHE A 297 8.71 8.96 2.82
N ARG A 298 7.65 9.70 2.45
CA ARG A 298 7.57 11.14 2.71
C ARG A 298 7.54 11.47 4.20
N SER A 299 6.91 10.62 5.01
CA SER A 299 6.94 10.77 6.45
C SER A 299 8.31 10.46 7.05
N SER A 300 9.07 9.56 6.41
CA SER A 300 10.43 9.18 6.82
C SER A 300 11.47 10.26 6.49
N LEU A 301 11.22 11.12 5.50
CA LEU A 301 12.05 12.29 5.22
C LEU A 301 12.00 13.34 6.34
N LYS A 302 10.99 13.29 7.22
CA LYS A 302 10.80 14.27 8.31
C LYS A 302 11.05 13.72 9.71
N ASP A 303 11.03 12.40 9.89
CA ASP A 303 11.05 11.76 11.21
C ASP A 303 11.94 10.51 11.21
N VAL A 304 13.01 10.58 12.00
CA VAL A 304 14.01 9.50 12.19
C VAL A 304 13.37 8.20 12.70
N LYS A 305 12.28 8.27 13.49
CA LYS A 305 11.57 7.06 13.94
C LYS A 305 10.89 6.35 12.77
N LYS A 306 10.36 7.10 11.80
CA LYS A 306 9.72 6.56 10.60
C LYS A 306 10.75 6.06 9.59
N THR A 307 11.95 6.64 9.57
CA THR A 307 13.09 6.09 8.85
C THR A 307 13.43 4.66 9.27
N LYS A 308 13.33 4.33 10.56
CA LYS A 308 13.50 2.94 11.04
C LYS A 308 12.52 1.98 10.38
N VAL A 309 11.25 2.38 10.33
CA VAL A 309 10.16 1.60 9.74
C VAL A 309 10.38 1.42 8.24
N LEU A 310 10.80 2.48 7.53
CA LEU A 310 11.12 2.41 6.11
C LEU A 310 12.22 1.39 5.82
N ILE A 311 13.33 1.42 6.59
CA ILE A 311 14.46 0.49 6.41
C ILE A 311 14.00 -0.95 6.64
N LEU A 312 13.26 -1.21 7.72
CA LEU A 312 12.73 -2.54 8.01
C LEU A 312 11.81 -3.06 6.91
N LEU A 313 10.97 -2.20 6.33
CA LEU A 313 10.08 -2.56 5.22
C LEU A 313 10.85 -2.86 3.92
N ILE A 314 11.90 -2.08 3.61
CA ILE A 314 12.76 -2.31 2.45
C ILE A 314 13.50 -3.65 2.57
N LEU A 315 14.00 -3.99 3.76
CA LEU A 315 14.71 -5.25 4.01
C LEU A 315 13.77 -6.46 3.99
N SER A 316 12.50 -6.27 4.38
CA SER A 316 11.56 -7.38 4.56
C SER A 316 10.69 -7.67 3.33
N ASN A 317 10.46 -6.68 2.45
CA ASN A 317 9.48 -6.79 1.36
C ASN A 317 10.03 -6.28 0.01
N ALA A 318 10.25 -7.20 -0.93
CA ALA A 318 10.73 -6.91 -2.27
C ALA A 318 9.72 -6.13 -3.14
N ASN A 319 8.42 -6.38 -2.98
CA ASN A 319 7.37 -5.64 -3.71
C ASN A 319 7.30 -4.19 -3.24
N PHE A 320 7.38 -3.96 -1.92
CA PHE A 320 7.45 -2.62 -1.35
C PHE A 320 8.67 -1.86 -1.87
N LYS A 321 9.84 -2.51 -1.91
CA LYS A 321 11.06 -1.95 -2.49
C LYS A 321 10.88 -1.59 -3.98
N ALA A 322 10.28 -2.47 -4.78
CA ALA A 322 10.02 -2.21 -6.20
C ALA A 322 9.08 -1.01 -6.41
N LYS A 323 8.00 -0.92 -5.61
CA LYS A 323 7.08 0.24 -5.65
C LYS A 323 7.77 1.54 -5.24
N LEU A 324 8.62 1.49 -4.21
CA LEU A 324 9.39 2.65 -3.75
C LEU A 324 10.39 3.13 -4.80
N ASN A 325 11.11 2.21 -5.44
CA ASN A 325 12.04 2.55 -6.52
C ASN A 325 11.31 3.22 -7.68
N LYS A 326 10.18 2.65 -8.12
CA LYS A 326 9.34 3.26 -9.16
C LYS A 326 8.86 4.66 -8.76
N TYR A 327 8.56 4.88 -7.48
CA TYR A 327 8.20 6.21 -6.97
C TYR A 327 9.38 7.19 -7.06
N ILE A 328 10.58 6.79 -6.65
CA ILE A 328 11.79 7.62 -6.74
C ILE A 328 12.09 7.96 -8.20
N GLU A 329 12.07 6.95 -9.09
CA GLU A 329 12.26 7.11 -10.53
C GLU A 329 11.28 8.12 -11.13
N VAL A 330 9.98 7.96 -10.87
CA VAL A 330 8.94 8.87 -11.39
C VAL A 330 9.10 10.29 -10.86
N ASN A 331 9.57 10.48 -9.62
CA ASN A 331 9.87 11.84 -9.13
C ASN A 331 11.03 12.45 -9.87
N LEU A 332 12.13 11.73 -10.02
CA LEU A 332 13.31 12.22 -10.74
C LEU A 332 12.98 12.51 -12.22
N GLU A 333 12.18 11.66 -12.87
CA GLU A 333 11.71 11.84 -14.25
C GLU A 333 10.81 13.09 -14.37
N ASN A 334 9.73 13.18 -13.59
CA ASN A 334 8.74 14.26 -13.74
C ASN A 334 9.22 15.62 -13.25
N SER A 335 10.07 15.66 -12.22
CA SER A 335 10.52 16.92 -11.64
C SER A 335 11.57 17.59 -12.53
N SER A 336 12.33 16.80 -13.31
CA SER A 336 13.29 17.32 -14.31
C SER A 336 12.61 18.07 -15.48
N ILE A 337 11.32 17.87 -15.71
CA ILE A 337 10.59 18.41 -16.87
C ILE A 337 9.72 19.63 -16.50
N ASN A 338 9.12 19.66 -15.30
CA ASN A 338 8.06 20.63 -14.98
C ASN A 338 8.39 21.62 -13.86
N GLU A 339 9.23 21.28 -12.87
CA GLU A 339 9.53 22.15 -11.70
C GLU A 339 10.95 21.87 -11.13
N PRO A 340 12.00 22.58 -11.60
CA PRO A 340 13.40 22.32 -11.19
C PRO A 340 13.65 22.56 -9.69
N ASP A 341 13.03 23.56 -9.08
CA ASP A 341 13.18 23.88 -7.65
C ASP A 341 12.61 22.79 -6.71
N GLU A 342 11.54 22.09 -7.12
CA GLU A 342 11.02 20.94 -6.37
C GLU A 342 11.96 19.74 -6.51
N THR A 343 12.61 19.59 -7.66
CA THR A 343 13.61 18.54 -7.90
C THR A 343 14.78 18.70 -6.95
N GLU A 344 15.35 19.89 -6.88
CA GLU A 344 16.52 20.17 -6.05
C GLU A 344 16.21 19.94 -4.56
N LYS A 345 15.03 20.37 -4.10
CA LYS A 345 14.59 20.09 -2.72
C LYS A 345 14.41 18.60 -2.46
N PHE A 346 13.87 17.85 -3.42
CA PHE A 346 13.66 16.41 -3.28
C PHE A 346 14.99 15.65 -3.30
N THR A 347 15.92 15.99 -4.21
CA THR A 347 17.25 15.38 -4.28
C THR A 347 18.04 15.66 -3.02
N ASN A 348 18.03 16.90 -2.51
CA ASN A 348 18.73 17.24 -1.27
C ASN A 348 18.17 16.48 -0.05
N GLN A 349 16.85 16.29 0.02
CA GLN A 349 16.23 15.47 1.07
C GLN A 349 16.58 13.99 0.96
N LEU A 350 16.65 13.46 -0.27
CA LEU A 350 17.04 12.09 -0.53
C LEU A 350 18.52 11.85 -0.20
N GLU A 351 19.40 12.77 -0.61
CA GLU A 351 20.83 12.74 -0.27
C GLU A 351 21.04 12.77 1.24
N TYR A 352 20.38 13.68 1.95
CA TYR A 352 20.43 13.73 3.41
C TYR A 352 20.00 12.41 4.05
N LEU A 353 18.89 11.82 3.58
CA LEU A 353 18.41 10.52 4.09
C LEU A 353 19.44 9.41 3.83
N LEU A 354 20.00 9.35 2.62
CA LEU A 354 21.00 8.35 2.24
C LEU A 354 22.28 8.52 3.06
N GLU A 355 22.72 9.75 3.29
CA GLU A 355 23.89 10.06 4.12
C GLU A 355 23.67 9.59 5.57
N VAL A 356 22.50 9.88 6.16
CA VAL A 356 22.15 9.43 7.51
C VAL A 356 22.15 7.90 7.60
N ILE A 357 21.58 7.21 6.62
CA ILE A 357 21.55 5.74 6.58
C ILE A 357 22.95 5.16 6.39
N GLN A 358 23.74 5.71 5.46
CA GLN A 358 25.10 5.28 5.19
C GLN A 358 26.00 5.45 6.42
N ASN A 359 25.98 6.63 7.04
CA ASN A 359 26.76 6.91 8.25
C ASN A 359 26.36 5.97 9.39
N SER A 360 25.06 5.65 9.49
CA SER A 360 24.56 4.72 10.49
C SER A 360 25.05 3.30 10.25
N TYR A 361 24.97 2.81 9.01
CA TYR A 361 25.45 1.48 8.65
C TYR A 361 26.96 1.32 8.85
N ILE A 362 27.75 2.33 8.46
CA ILE A 362 29.21 2.34 8.67
C ILE A 362 29.52 2.27 10.16
N MET A 363 28.87 3.11 10.97
CA MET A 363 29.11 3.14 12.41
C MET A 363 28.70 1.85 13.11
N ASP A 364 27.55 1.28 12.74
CA ASP A 364 27.08 0.00 13.29
C ASP A 364 28.01 -1.16 12.90
N ALA A 365 28.45 -1.23 11.64
CA ALA A 365 29.37 -2.25 11.16
C ALA A 365 30.76 -2.14 11.82
N VAL A 366 31.29 -0.92 11.95
CA VAL A 366 32.59 -0.67 12.63
C VAL A 366 32.49 -0.99 14.12
N ASN A 367 31.39 -0.59 14.77
CA ASN A 367 31.16 -0.88 16.19
C ASN A 367 31.01 -2.38 16.45
N SER A 368 30.31 -3.08 15.55
CA SER A 368 30.18 -4.53 15.56
C SER A 368 31.53 -5.23 15.38
N LEU A 369 32.23 -4.96 14.28
CA LEU A 369 33.37 -5.76 13.83
C LEU A 369 34.65 -5.44 14.61
N TRP A 370 34.87 -4.18 15.00
CA TRP A 370 36.18 -3.75 15.51
C TRP A 370 36.16 -3.19 16.94
N ARG A 371 35.14 -2.41 17.30
CA ARG A 371 35.09 -1.69 18.60
C ARG A 371 34.36 -2.42 19.72
N ASN A 372 33.92 -3.65 19.49
CA ASN A 372 33.26 -4.52 20.49
C ASN A 372 32.04 -3.86 21.14
N LYS A 373 31.26 -3.14 20.33
CA LYS A 373 29.99 -2.52 20.70
C LYS A 373 28.88 -3.11 19.83
N PHE A 374 28.79 -4.44 19.81
CA PHE A 374 27.80 -5.13 18.99
C PHE A 374 26.39 -4.81 19.47
N LEU A 375 25.56 -4.24 18.58
CA LEU A 375 24.15 -3.93 18.81
C LEU A 375 23.89 -3.13 20.10
N ASN A 376 24.83 -2.29 20.53
CA ASN A 376 24.60 -1.43 21.68
C ASN A 376 23.74 -0.23 21.26
N VAL A 377 22.76 0.15 22.07
CA VAL A 377 21.87 1.27 21.76
C VAL A 377 22.19 2.39 22.75
N ASP A 378 22.85 3.44 22.27
CA ASP A 378 23.01 4.67 23.03
C ASP A 378 21.64 5.38 23.11
N THR A 379 20.89 5.10 24.17
CA THR A 379 19.58 5.72 24.44
C THR A 379 19.70 7.20 24.83
N SER A 380 20.89 7.65 25.24
CA SER A 380 21.16 9.01 25.71
C SER A 380 21.33 10.04 24.59
N ASN A 381 21.67 9.61 23.36
CA ASN A 381 21.91 10.53 22.25
C ASN A 381 21.16 10.09 21.00
N SER A 382 19.96 10.66 20.79
CA SER A 382 19.10 10.37 19.63
C SER A 382 19.75 10.71 18.29
N ASN A 383 20.76 11.58 18.27
CA ASN A 383 21.49 12.00 17.07
C ASN A 383 22.75 11.16 16.81
N SER A 384 23.04 10.15 17.63
CA SER A 384 24.19 9.28 17.36
C SER A 384 23.96 8.53 16.03
N PRO A 385 25.00 8.38 15.18
CA PRO A 385 24.91 7.55 13.98
C PRO A 385 24.79 6.05 14.33
N HIS A 386 25.17 5.64 15.54
CA HIS A 386 25.03 4.25 15.99
C HIS A 386 23.55 3.93 16.27
N LYS A 387 22.94 3.06 15.46
CA LYS A 387 21.51 2.71 15.54
C LYS A 387 21.26 1.22 15.76
N ALA A 388 22.30 0.41 16.00
CA ALA A 388 22.21 -1.03 16.22
C ALA A 388 21.42 -1.74 15.10
N PHE A 389 21.72 -1.38 13.85
CA PHE A 389 21.02 -1.83 12.64
C PHE A 389 19.50 -1.57 12.67
N TYR A 390 19.08 -0.54 13.41
CA TYR A 390 17.69 -0.15 13.59
C TYR A 390 16.78 -1.21 14.22
N LEU A 391 17.38 -2.21 14.90
CA LEU A 391 16.63 -3.22 15.64
C LEU A 391 15.92 -2.61 16.86
N ASN A 392 14.81 -3.23 17.26
CA ASN A 392 14.07 -2.81 18.44
C ASN A 392 14.90 -3.12 19.72
N ALA A 393 15.00 -2.15 20.62
CA ALA A 393 15.70 -2.30 21.89
C ALA A 393 15.13 -3.45 22.74
N ASP A 394 13.80 -3.66 22.73
CA ASP A 394 13.18 -4.76 23.49
C ASP A 394 13.61 -6.12 22.96
N PHE A 395 13.70 -6.25 21.63
CA PHE A 395 14.21 -7.46 20.98
C PHE A 395 15.68 -7.69 21.36
N LEU A 396 16.51 -6.64 21.35
CA LEU A 396 17.91 -6.74 21.74
C LEU A 396 18.05 -7.17 23.21
N ASN A 397 17.22 -6.67 24.10
CA ASN A 397 17.22 -7.05 25.52
C ASN A 397 16.82 -8.53 25.70
N GLN A 398 15.83 -9.01 24.94
CA GLN A 398 15.45 -10.43 24.96
C GLN A 398 16.55 -11.34 24.42
N VAL A 399 17.26 -10.93 23.37
CA VAL A 399 18.40 -11.70 22.83
C VAL A 399 19.57 -11.70 23.80
N LYS A 400 19.83 -10.58 24.49
CA LYS A 400 20.86 -10.49 25.53
C LYS A 400 20.58 -11.45 26.69
N SER A 401 19.31 -11.65 27.06
CA SER A 401 18.90 -12.59 28.12
C SER A 401 18.95 -14.08 27.75
N ILE A 402 19.47 -14.43 26.57
CA ILE A 402 19.66 -15.85 26.21
C ILE A 402 20.80 -16.40 27.06
N TYR A 403 20.55 -17.53 27.74
CA TYR A 403 21.45 -18.21 28.69
C TYR A 403 22.91 -18.38 28.23
N ILE A 404 23.15 -18.45 26.91
CA ILE A 404 24.48 -18.55 26.31
C ILE A 404 25.37 -17.35 26.67
N PHE A 405 24.78 -16.17 26.90
CA PHE A 405 25.48 -14.92 27.21
C PHE A 405 25.62 -14.63 28.71
N ASP A 406 24.80 -15.25 29.57
CA ASP A 406 24.79 -15.00 31.02
C ASP A 406 25.90 -15.76 31.77
N ASN A 407 26.27 -16.96 31.29
CA ASN A 407 27.14 -17.88 32.03
C ASN A 407 28.52 -18.16 31.39
N ASN A 408 28.88 -17.46 30.31
CA ASN A 408 30.17 -17.64 29.64
C ASN A 408 31.03 -16.36 29.74
N GLU A 409 32.10 -16.40 30.53
CA GLU A 409 33.12 -15.33 30.57
C GLU A 409 33.74 -15.07 29.18
N TYR A 410 33.70 -16.07 28.30
CA TYR A 410 34.26 -16.03 26.96
C TYR A 410 33.36 -15.34 25.92
N LEU A 411 32.03 -15.29 26.15
CA LEU A 411 31.07 -14.90 25.12
C LEU A 411 30.06 -13.88 25.67
N ASN A 412 30.48 -12.62 25.70
CA ASN A 412 29.57 -11.51 25.96
C ASN A 412 28.87 -11.11 24.64
N PHE A 413 27.56 -10.83 24.69
CA PHE A 413 26.77 -10.34 23.56
C PHE A 413 27.44 -9.16 22.82
N GLU A 414 28.08 -8.23 23.55
CA GLU A 414 28.76 -7.07 22.95
C GLU A 414 29.98 -7.44 22.08
N LYS A 415 30.57 -8.62 22.32
CA LYS A 415 31.73 -9.15 21.59
C LYS A 415 31.35 -10.09 20.46
N LEU A 416 30.08 -10.49 20.35
CA LEU A 416 29.61 -11.44 19.34
C LEU A 416 29.90 -10.97 17.90
N GLY A 417 29.88 -9.66 17.67
CA GLY A 417 30.15 -9.07 16.36
C GLY A 417 31.63 -8.98 15.95
N GLU A 418 32.56 -9.19 16.89
CA GLU A 418 33.99 -8.95 16.72
C GLU A 418 34.65 -9.90 15.72
N VAL A 419 35.66 -9.45 14.95
CA VAL A 419 36.34 -10.25 13.89
C VAL A 419 36.64 -11.71 14.29
N PHE A 420 37.04 -11.95 15.53
CA PHE A 420 37.45 -13.27 16.01
C PHE A 420 36.30 -14.18 16.48
N ILE A 421 35.19 -13.59 16.94
CA ILE A 421 34.04 -14.32 17.52
C ILE A 421 32.87 -14.37 16.53
N ASN A 422 32.79 -13.39 15.63
CA ASN A 422 31.75 -13.25 14.63
C ASN A 422 31.51 -14.58 13.89
N PRO A 423 30.27 -15.10 13.87
CA PRO A 423 29.97 -16.40 13.26
C PRO A 423 30.43 -16.51 11.79
N SER A 424 30.47 -15.39 11.06
CA SER A 424 30.92 -15.36 9.67
C SER A 424 32.44 -15.36 9.49
N LEU A 425 33.21 -14.92 10.50
CA LEU A 425 34.66 -14.70 10.39
C LEU A 425 35.50 -15.53 11.37
N SER A 426 34.91 -16.12 12.40
CA SER A 426 35.62 -16.81 13.48
C SER A 426 36.46 -17.98 12.97
N CYS A 427 35.89 -18.82 12.11
CA CYS A 427 36.59 -19.95 11.48
C CYS A 427 37.75 -19.48 10.59
N LEU A 428 37.52 -18.44 9.78
CA LEU A 428 38.54 -17.85 8.91
C LEU A 428 39.70 -17.29 9.73
N SER A 429 39.39 -16.49 10.76
CA SER A 429 40.36 -15.90 11.66
C SER A 429 41.19 -16.96 12.38
N THR A 430 40.55 -18.02 12.88
CA THR A 430 41.23 -19.13 13.56
C THR A 430 42.18 -19.87 12.61
N LYS A 431 41.76 -20.12 11.37
CA LYS A 431 42.64 -20.73 10.35
C LYS A 431 43.86 -19.85 10.02
N LEU A 432 43.67 -18.54 9.93
CA LEU A 432 44.78 -17.60 9.70
C LEU A 432 45.75 -17.54 10.88
N ILE A 433 45.23 -17.58 12.10
CA ILE A 433 46.08 -17.65 13.30
C ILE A 433 46.89 -18.94 13.29
N ARG A 434 46.26 -20.09 13.00
CA ARG A 434 46.97 -21.37 12.85
C ARG A 434 48.05 -21.31 11.76
N LYS A 435 47.76 -20.70 10.61
CA LYS A 435 48.75 -20.44 9.55
C LYS A 435 49.94 -19.61 10.07
N PHE A 436 49.70 -18.60 10.91
CA PHE A 436 50.78 -17.81 11.50
C PHE A 436 51.60 -18.59 12.54
N GLU A 437 50.95 -19.45 13.33
CA GLU A 437 51.61 -20.36 14.26
C GLU A 437 52.48 -21.38 13.51
N ASP A 438 51.92 -22.01 12.47
CA ASP A 438 52.61 -23.00 11.64
C ASP A 438 53.86 -22.41 10.95
N ALA A 439 53.79 -21.16 10.48
CA ALA A 439 54.93 -20.46 9.90
C ALA A 439 56.09 -20.19 10.88
N LYS A 440 55.84 -20.28 12.19
CA LYS A 440 56.82 -20.03 13.26
C LYS A 440 56.99 -21.23 14.20
N ILE A 441 56.69 -22.43 13.72
CA ILE A 441 56.68 -23.69 14.48
C ILE A 441 57.97 -23.92 15.30
N ALA A 442 59.14 -23.53 14.79
CA ALA A 442 60.41 -23.72 15.49
C ALA A 442 60.56 -22.87 16.78
N THR A 443 59.70 -21.88 17.00
CA THR A 443 59.80 -20.90 18.10
C THR A 443 58.61 -20.90 19.06
N ILE A 444 57.54 -21.64 18.74
CA ILE A 444 56.28 -21.62 19.47
C ILE A 444 56.14 -22.92 20.27
N THR A 445 55.87 -22.80 21.58
CA THR A 445 55.67 -23.96 22.47
C THR A 445 54.19 -24.22 22.79
N MET A 446 53.30 -23.28 22.48
CA MET A 446 51.85 -23.39 22.75
C MET A 446 51.00 -23.03 21.52
N ARG A 447 49.93 -23.78 21.26
CA ARG A 447 48.90 -23.42 20.28
C ARG A 447 47.66 -22.87 20.96
N LEU A 448 47.04 -21.86 20.37
CA LEU A 448 45.84 -21.28 20.95
C LEU A 448 44.62 -22.17 20.66
N GLU A 449 43.98 -22.65 21.73
CA GLU A 449 42.68 -23.31 21.63
C GLU A 449 41.54 -22.28 21.57
N GLY A 450 40.68 -22.43 20.56
CA GLY A 450 39.45 -21.65 20.37
C GLY A 450 39.68 -20.26 19.76
N PRO A 451 38.61 -19.45 19.67
CA PRO A 451 38.71 -18.08 19.21
C PRO A 451 39.54 -17.24 20.22
N PRO A 452 40.40 -16.35 19.73
CA PRO A 452 41.28 -15.56 20.59
C PRO A 452 40.50 -14.57 21.46
N SER A 453 40.65 -14.69 22.79
CA SER A 453 40.16 -13.71 23.75
C SER A 453 41.27 -12.72 24.15
N LYS A 454 40.88 -11.47 24.42
CA LYS A 454 41.81 -10.41 24.81
C LYS A 454 42.60 -10.79 26.08
N ALA A 455 41.91 -11.28 27.11
CA ALA A 455 42.52 -11.68 28.37
C ALA A 455 43.58 -12.78 28.21
N LYS A 456 43.29 -13.81 27.40
CA LYS A 456 44.22 -14.93 27.15
C LYS A 456 45.45 -14.49 26.37
N ILE A 457 45.30 -13.59 25.40
CA ILE A 457 46.42 -13.07 24.62
C ILE A 457 47.28 -12.12 25.45
N GLU A 458 46.66 -11.28 26.29
CA GLU A 458 47.39 -10.35 27.17
C GLU A 458 48.15 -11.09 28.26
N SER A 459 47.60 -12.17 28.84
CA SER A 459 48.34 -13.00 29.80
C SER A 459 49.58 -13.66 29.16
N ILE A 460 49.46 -14.18 27.93
CA ILE A 460 50.58 -14.76 27.19
C ILE A 460 51.60 -13.68 26.80
N PHE A 461 51.15 -12.48 26.43
CA PHE A 461 52.03 -11.39 26.01
C PHE A 461 52.76 -10.74 27.19
N ASN A 462 52.18 -10.73 28.39
CA ASN A 462 52.79 -10.15 29.58
C ASN A 462 53.74 -11.14 30.29
N ASN A 463 53.51 -12.44 30.20
CA ASN A 463 54.37 -13.48 30.80
C ASN A 463 55.55 -13.88 29.89
N LYS A 464 56.10 -12.93 29.12
CA LYS A 464 57.18 -13.19 28.15
C LYS A 464 58.50 -13.67 28.75
N ASP A 465 58.68 -13.45 30.05
CA ASP A 465 59.92 -13.78 30.77
C ASP A 465 59.93 -15.22 31.30
N ASP A 466 58.79 -15.93 31.28
CA ASP A 466 58.74 -17.36 31.61
C ASP A 466 59.19 -18.21 30.42
N SER A 467 60.24 -19.01 30.61
CA SER A 467 60.90 -19.80 29.56
C SER A 467 60.04 -20.91 28.94
N GLU A 468 58.89 -21.24 29.54
CA GLU A 468 58.07 -22.40 29.16
C GLU A 468 57.01 -22.11 28.09
N VAL A 469 56.48 -20.88 28.00
CA VAL A 469 55.36 -20.54 27.10
C VAL A 469 55.76 -19.43 26.11
N LYS A 470 56.18 -19.84 24.91
CA LYS A 470 56.48 -18.93 23.79
C LYS A 470 55.37 -19.03 22.74
N TRP A 471 54.77 -17.89 22.41
CA TRP A 471 53.75 -17.77 21.35
C TRP A 471 54.09 -16.61 20.39
N LEU A 472 53.14 -16.22 19.54
CA LEU A 472 53.28 -15.07 18.65
C LEU A 472 53.55 -13.80 19.47
N ASN A 473 54.65 -13.09 19.17
CA ASN A 473 54.99 -11.81 19.80
C ASN A 473 54.11 -10.66 19.25
N LEU A 474 52.80 -10.78 19.42
CA LEU A 474 51.78 -9.81 19.00
C LEU A 474 50.80 -9.60 20.14
N ASN A 475 50.48 -8.33 20.42
CA ASN A 475 49.35 -8.01 21.29
C ASN A 475 48.02 -8.26 20.56
N TYR A 476 46.91 -8.19 21.29
CA TYR A 476 45.58 -8.50 20.76
C TYR A 476 45.22 -7.68 19.52
N ASP A 477 45.43 -6.36 19.56
CA ASP A 477 45.14 -5.46 18.44
C ASP A 477 46.09 -5.66 17.26
N GLY A 478 47.35 -6.00 17.51
CA GLY A 478 48.33 -6.37 16.49
C GLY A 478 47.96 -7.67 15.78
N LEU A 479 47.42 -8.65 16.51
CA LEU A 479 46.90 -9.89 15.93
C LEU A 479 45.67 -9.60 15.05
N LYS A 480 44.72 -8.78 15.52
CA LYS A 480 43.56 -8.35 14.72
C LYS A 480 43.99 -7.70 13.42
N LEU A 481 44.96 -6.80 13.49
CA LEU A 481 45.47 -6.07 12.33
C LEU A 481 46.13 -7.02 11.33
N LYS A 482 46.93 -7.97 11.80
CA LYS A 482 47.60 -8.95 10.93
C LYS A 482 46.60 -9.91 10.27
N VAL A 483 45.58 -10.35 11.00
CA VAL A 483 44.47 -11.14 10.44
C VAL A 483 43.71 -10.32 9.40
N LEU A 484 43.40 -9.05 9.67
CA LEU A 484 42.72 -8.17 8.71
C LEU A 484 43.53 -7.96 7.42
N GLN A 485 44.84 -7.75 7.53
CA GLN A 485 45.74 -7.62 6.38
C GLN A 485 45.75 -8.89 5.54
N GLU A 486 45.81 -10.07 6.16
CA GLU A 486 45.81 -11.33 5.43
C GLU A 486 44.45 -11.61 4.80
N ILE A 487 43.33 -11.33 5.47
CA ILE A 487 41.99 -11.42 4.86
C ILE A 487 41.90 -10.55 3.60
N ASP A 488 42.45 -9.34 3.64
CA ASP A 488 42.51 -8.45 2.49
C ASP A 488 43.41 -9.00 1.37
N LEU A 489 44.54 -9.62 1.70
CA LEU A 489 45.42 -10.31 0.74
C LEU A 489 44.78 -11.55 0.12
N PHE A 490 43.89 -12.24 0.84
CA PHE A 490 43.11 -13.38 0.33
C PHE A 490 41.98 -12.97 -0.63
N GLY A 491 41.80 -11.68 -0.92
CA GLY A 491 40.82 -11.16 -1.89
C GLY A 491 39.51 -10.66 -1.28
N PHE A 492 39.34 -10.70 0.04
CA PHE A 492 38.17 -10.17 0.74
C PHE A 492 38.29 -8.66 0.98
N HIS A 493 38.44 -7.90 -0.10
CA HIS A 493 38.73 -6.47 -0.05
C HIS A 493 37.63 -5.61 0.60
N GLY A 494 36.38 -6.08 0.62
CA GLY A 494 35.25 -5.31 1.17
C GLY A 494 35.41 -4.98 2.66
N LEU A 495 35.85 -5.96 3.46
CA LEU A 495 36.07 -5.77 4.90
C LEU A 495 37.25 -4.83 5.17
N GLY A 496 38.36 -5.03 4.44
CA GLY A 496 39.53 -4.17 4.50
C GLY A 496 39.21 -2.73 4.09
N ASN A 497 38.51 -2.55 2.96
CA ASN A 497 38.09 -1.24 2.47
C ASN A 497 37.23 -0.52 3.51
N LEU A 498 36.25 -1.19 4.12
CA LEU A 498 35.41 -0.57 5.17
C LEU A 498 36.25 -0.15 6.39
N LEU A 499 37.05 -1.05 6.96
CA LEU A 499 37.75 -0.80 8.22
C LEU A 499 38.94 0.15 8.06
N PHE A 500 39.76 0.02 7.00
CA PHE A 500 40.90 0.89 6.78
C PHE A 500 40.50 2.33 6.40
N THR A 501 39.34 2.53 5.76
CA THR A 501 38.85 3.87 5.41
C THR A 501 38.08 4.53 6.56
N SER A 502 37.29 3.75 7.31
CA SER A 502 36.39 4.30 8.33
C SER A 502 37.05 4.52 9.69
N LEU A 503 38.17 3.82 9.99
CA LEU A 503 38.88 3.93 11.26
C LEU A 503 40.20 4.68 11.12
N LYS A 504 40.27 5.89 11.70
CA LYS A 504 41.51 6.68 11.79
C LYS A 504 42.69 5.90 12.40
N THR A 505 42.43 4.99 13.34
CA THR A 505 43.45 4.16 14.02
C THR A 505 44.10 3.10 13.12
N LEU A 506 43.43 2.75 12.01
CA LEU A 506 43.89 1.77 11.02
C LEU A 506 44.36 2.44 9.72
N SER A 507 44.11 3.73 9.55
CA SER A 507 44.59 4.52 8.42
C SER A 507 46.10 4.34 8.23
N GLY A 508 46.52 4.05 6.99
CA GLY A 508 47.92 3.85 6.62
C GLY A 508 48.54 2.51 7.00
N LYS A 509 47.81 1.60 7.66
CA LYS A 509 48.31 0.27 8.06
C LYS A 509 47.94 -0.86 7.09
N ARG A 510 47.38 -0.53 5.93
CA ARG A 510 47.03 -1.51 4.90
C ARG A 510 48.30 -1.97 4.19
N VAL A 511 48.58 -3.27 4.20
CA VAL A 511 49.66 -3.85 3.41
C VAL A 511 49.18 -3.92 1.97
N VAL A 512 49.80 -3.12 1.10
CA VAL A 512 49.43 -3.01 -0.31
C VAL A 512 49.90 -4.26 -1.06
N GLY A 513 49.11 -5.33 -1.02
CA GLY A 513 49.29 -6.49 -1.90
C GLY A 513 48.62 -6.33 -3.26
N GLY A 514 47.62 -5.44 -3.38
CA GLY A 514 46.83 -5.24 -4.60
C GLY A 514 47.36 -4.14 -5.53
N ASP A 515 47.71 -2.94 -5.03
CA ASP A 515 48.07 -1.83 -5.93
C ASP A 515 49.40 -2.01 -6.63
N GLN A 516 50.32 -2.84 -6.12
CA GLN A 516 51.54 -3.18 -6.86
C GLN A 516 51.25 -4.13 -8.03
N GLN A 517 50.24 -4.99 -7.95
CA GLN A 517 49.78 -5.80 -9.09
C GLN A 517 48.99 -4.97 -10.09
N VAL A 518 48.12 -4.05 -9.63
CA VAL A 518 47.41 -3.12 -10.53
C VAL A 518 48.38 -2.14 -11.20
N LYS A 519 49.37 -1.62 -10.47
CA LYS A 519 50.46 -0.81 -11.06
C LYS A 519 51.38 -1.65 -11.97
N LYS A 520 51.66 -2.93 -11.65
CA LYS A 520 52.37 -3.84 -12.58
C LYS A 520 51.58 -4.07 -13.86
N ILE A 521 50.28 -4.29 -13.77
CA ILE A 521 49.40 -4.51 -14.93
C ILE A 521 49.26 -3.22 -15.73
N GLN A 522 49.09 -2.06 -15.09
CA GLN A 522 49.07 -0.75 -15.76
C GLN A 522 50.43 -0.40 -16.40
N ASN A 523 51.54 -0.77 -15.78
CA ASN A 523 52.88 -0.56 -16.35
C ASN A 523 53.17 -1.53 -17.50
N MET A 524 52.71 -2.80 -17.43
CA MET A 524 52.78 -3.76 -18.55
C MET A 524 51.89 -3.35 -19.73
N LEU A 525 50.72 -2.75 -19.46
CA LEU A 525 49.84 -2.20 -20.50
C LEU A 525 50.40 -0.90 -21.13
N ARG A 526 51.26 -0.18 -20.42
CA ARG A 526 51.96 1.01 -20.95
C ARG A 526 53.25 0.69 -21.69
N SER A 527 53.89 -0.46 -21.43
CA SER A 527 55.10 -0.91 -22.14
C SER A 527 54.81 -1.65 -23.45
N ASN A 528 53.55 -1.95 -23.76
CA ASN A 528 53.10 -2.56 -25.02
C ASN A 528 52.40 -1.55 -25.95
N LYS A 529 52.74 -0.27 -25.86
CA LYS A 529 52.39 0.76 -26.85
C LYS A 529 53.62 1.29 -27.54
#